data_AF-A0A7V8YSL9-F1
#
_entry.id   AF-A0A7V8YSL9-F1
#
_cell.length_a   1.000
_cell.length_b   1.000
_cell.length_c   1.000
_cell.angle_alpha   90.00
_cell.angle_beta   90.00
_cell.angle_gamma   90.00
#
_symmetry.space_group_name_H-M   'P 1'
#
loop_
_entity.id
_entity.type
_entity.pdbx_description
1 polymer ?
#
loop_
_entity_poly.entity_id
_entity_poly.type
_entity_poly.pdbx_seq_one_letter_code
_entity_poly.pdbx_strand_id
1 'polypeptide(L)' 'ARAGAFGEAERLAREAVAKAAGTDYLNLHGDALARLADVLRLAGRDGEAATAALEAGVLYEAKGNVVAARRLAVTAPAAG' A
#
# COMPACT_ATOMS: atom_id res chain seq x y z
N ALA A 1 15.00 -16.23 -11.20
CA ALA A 1 15.54 -15.36 -10.12
C ALA A 1 14.60 -14.23 -9.67
N ARG A 2 13.65 -13.71 -10.49
CA ARG A 2 12.76 -12.61 -10.07
C ARG A 2 11.77 -12.94 -8.94
N ALA A 3 11.20 -14.15 -8.92
CA ALA A 3 10.23 -14.55 -7.90
C ALA A 3 10.77 -14.49 -6.45
N GLY A 4 12.07 -14.79 -6.24
CA GLY A 4 12.68 -14.75 -4.91
C GLY A 4 12.86 -13.33 -4.36
N ALA A 5 13.12 -12.34 -5.22
CA ALA A 5 13.27 -10.94 -4.81
C ALA A 5 11.93 -10.32 -4.39
N PHE A 6 10.83 -10.71 -5.05
CA PHE A 6 9.49 -10.24 -4.70
C PHE A 6 8.98 -10.82 -3.37
N GLY A 7 9.31 -12.08 -3.07
CA GLY A 7 8.93 -12.69 -1.78
C GLY A 7 9.54 -11.96 -0.58
N GLU A 8 10.82 -11.61 -0.66
CA GLU A 8 11.50 -10.88 0.43
C GLU A 8 11.01 -9.42 0.53
N ALA A 9 10.81 -8.74 -0.60
CA ALA A 9 10.24 -7.40 -0.61
C ALA A 9 8.83 -7.38 -0.02
N GLU A 10 8.00 -8.40 -0.33
CA GLU A 10 6.65 -8.51 0.21
C GLU A 10 6.68 -8.75 1.71
N ARG A 11 7.54 -9.67 2.18
CA ARG A 11 7.70 -9.95 3.62
C ARG A 11 8.05 -8.68 4.38
N LEU A 12 9.06 -7.93 3.91
CA LEU A 12 9.48 -6.68 4.54
C LEU A 12 8.38 -5.62 4.51
N ALA A 13 7.63 -5.50 3.41
CA ALA A 13 6.52 -4.56 3.31
C ALA A 13 5.38 -4.90 4.28
N ARG A 14 5.02 -6.19 4.42
CA ARG A 14 4.02 -6.65 5.39
C ARG A 14 4.46 -6.41 6.84
N GLU A 15 5.74 -6.62 7.15
CA GLU A 15 6.29 -6.28 8.47
C GLU A 15 6.24 -4.78 8.76
N ALA A 16 6.50 -3.94 7.76
CA ALA A 16 6.38 -2.50 7.92
C ALA A 16 4.92 -2.07 8.20
N VAL A 17 3.95 -2.67 7.50
CA VAL A 17 2.52 -2.45 7.77
C VAL A 17 2.16 -2.86 9.19
N ALA A 18 2.56 -4.07 9.63
CA ALA A 18 2.27 -4.55 10.97
C ALA A 18 2.84 -3.64 12.06
N LYS A 19 4.06 -3.13 11.87
CA LYS A 19 4.69 -2.18 12.79
C LYS A 19 3.96 -0.83 12.82
N ALA A 20 3.58 -0.31 11.66
CA ALA A 20 2.89 0.97 11.55
C ALA A 20 1.45 0.92 12.08
N ALA A 21 0.75 -0.20 11.89
CA ALA A 21 -0.60 -0.44 12.40
C ALA A 21 -0.69 -0.41 13.93
N GLY A 22 0.40 -0.74 14.62
CA GLY A 22 0.51 -0.62 16.09
C GLY A 22 0.73 0.81 16.59
N THR A 23 0.65 1.83 15.72
CA THR A 23 0.91 3.23 16.07
C THR A 23 -0.27 4.13 15.69
N ASP A 24 -0.40 5.27 16.36
CA ASP A 24 -1.38 6.32 16.01
C ASP A 24 -0.91 7.19 14.81
N TYR A 25 0.20 6.83 14.17
CA TYR A 25 0.75 7.54 13.01
C TYR A 25 0.09 7.06 11.73
N LEU A 26 -1.16 7.47 11.48
CA LEU A 26 -1.94 7.07 10.30
C LEU A 26 -1.20 7.29 8.96
N ASN A 27 -0.36 8.32 8.86
CA ASN A 27 0.46 8.55 7.65
C ASN A 27 1.51 7.47 7.44
N LEU A 28 2.18 7.04 8.51
CA LEU A 28 3.18 5.98 8.44
C LEU A 28 2.52 4.66 8.03
N HIS A 29 1.32 4.40 8.54
CA HIS A 29 0.54 3.23 8.17
C HIS A 29 0.09 3.29 6.70
N GLY A 30 -0.41 4.44 6.24
CA GLY A 30 -0.72 4.67 4.82
C GLY A 30 0.49 4.47 3.90
N ASP A 31 1.66 5.02 4.28
CA ASP A 31 2.90 4.89 3.51
C ASP A 31 3.34 3.42 3.39
N ALA A 32 3.26 2.66 4.49
CA ALA A 32 3.61 1.25 4.50
C ALA A 32 2.68 0.43 3.59
N LEU A 33 1.36 0.68 3.64
CA LEU A 33 0.37 0.03 2.79
C LEU A 33 0.56 0.37 1.31
N ALA A 34 0.87 1.62 0.99
CA ALA A 34 1.19 2.03 -0.38
C ALA A 34 2.43 1.29 -0.93
N ARG A 35 3.46 1.09 -0.11
CA ARG A 35 4.65 0.31 -0.51
C ARG A 35 4.36 -1.17 -0.67
N LEU A 36 3.48 -1.73 0.17
CA LEU A 36 3.01 -3.11 -0.01
C LEU A 36 2.24 -3.26 -1.33
N ALA A 37 1.37 -2.30 -1.67
CA ALA A 37 0.65 -2.29 -2.93
C ALA A 37 1.59 -2.30 -4.15
N ASP A 38 2.65 -1.49 -4.13
CA ASP A 38 3.66 -1.47 -5.20
C ASP A 38 4.36 -2.82 -5.38
N VAL A 39 4.77 -3.46 -4.28
CA VAL A 39 5.44 -4.77 -4.33
C VAL A 39 4.50 -5.85 -4.87
N LEU A 40 3.24 -5.86 -4.41
CA LEU A 40 2.24 -6.84 -4.85
C LEU A 40 1.92 -6.67 -6.35
N ARG A 41 1.83 -5.43 -6.84
CA ARG A 41 1.66 -5.13 -8.27
C ARG A 41 2.86 -5.62 -9.09
N LEU A 42 4.08 -5.37 -8.62
CA LEU A 42 5.30 -5.87 -9.29
C LEU A 42 5.39 -7.41 -9.28
N ALA A 43 4.76 -8.05 -8.30
CA ALA A 43 4.61 -9.50 -8.22
C ALA A 43 3.43 -10.07 -9.05
N GLY A 44 2.62 -9.21 -9.70
CA GLY A 44 1.45 -9.61 -10.49
C GLY A 44 0.21 -9.97 -9.65
N ARG A 45 0.15 -9.56 -8.38
CA ARG A 45 -0.96 -9.80 -7.45
C ARG A 45 -1.87 -8.58 -7.37
N ASP A 46 -2.43 -8.19 -8.52
CA ASP A 46 -3.12 -6.90 -8.70
C ASP A 46 -4.33 -6.71 -7.76
N GLY A 47 -5.07 -7.77 -7.45
CA GLY A 47 -6.21 -7.68 -6.52
C GLY A 47 -5.79 -7.34 -5.08
N GLU A 48 -4.69 -7.92 -4.62
CA GLU A 48 -4.15 -7.60 -3.29
C GLU A 48 -3.47 -6.23 -3.28
N ALA A 49 -2.82 -5.85 -4.38
CA ALA A 49 -2.27 -4.52 -4.55
C ALA A 49 -3.36 -3.44 -4.47
N ALA A 50 -4.49 -3.65 -5.14
CA ALA A 50 -5.63 -2.74 -5.11
C ALA A 50 -6.21 -2.60 -3.69
N THR A 51 -6.33 -3.72 -2.96
CA THR A 51 -6.81 -3.72 -1.57
C THR A 51 -5.89 -2.90 -0.66
N ALA A 52 -4.59 -3.13 -0.72
CA ALA A 52 -3.61 -2.38 0.07
C ALA A 52 -3.60 -0.87 -0.28
N ALA A 53 -3.76 -0.53 -1.55
CA ALA A 53 -3.85 0.86 -1.99
C ALA A 53 -5.12 1.56 -1.47
N LEU A 54 -6.27 0.86 -1.43
CA LEU A 54 -7.51 1.40 -0.88
C LEU A 54 -7.39 1.66 0.63
N GLU A 55 -6.83 0.73 1.39
CA GLU A 55 -6.58 0.89 2.82
C GLU A 55 -5.65 2.08 3.11
N ALA A 56 -4.58 2.25 2.31
CA ALA A 56 -3.72 3.42 2.40
C ALA A 56 -4.49 4.73 2.17
N GLY A 57 -5.37 4.75 1.17
CA GLY A 57 -6.24 5.90 0.88
C GLY A 57 -7.12 6.30 2.05
N VAL A 58 -7.81 5.33 2.66
CA VAL A 58 -8.67 5.54 3.84
C VAL A 58 -7.89 6.15 5.00
N LEU A 59 -6.68 5.69 5.26
CA LEU A 59 -5.84 6.22 6.35
C LEU A 59 -5.37 7.65 6.09
N TYR A 60 -5.04 7.99 4.83
CA TYR A 60 -4.71 9.37 4.48
C TYR A 60 -5.92 10.29 4.58
N GLU A 61 -7.11 9.84 4.18
CA GLU A 61 -8.36 10.59 4.33
C GLU A 61 -8.70 10.82 5.81
N ALA A 62 -8.58 9.79 6.65
CA ALA A 62 -8.81 9.88 8.09
C ALA A 62 -7.85 10.86 8.79
N LYS A 63 -6.63 11.04 8.29
CA LYS A 63 -5.69 12.07 8.77
C LYS A 63 -6.06 13.49 8.28
N GLY A 64 -6.84 13.61 7.20
CA GLY A 64 -7.06 14.87 6.47
C GLY A 64 -6.02 15.16 5.38
N ASN A 65 -5.22 14.16 4.99
CA ASN A 65 -4.14 14.27 4.00
C ASN A 65 -4.65 14.01 2.56
N VAL A 66 -5.50 14.92 2.08
CA VAL A 66 -6.20 14.83 0.77
C VAL A 66 -5.24 14.68 -0.43
N VAL A 67 -4.02 15.22 -0.36
CA VAL A 67 -3.01 15.16 -1.44
C VAL A 67 -2.47 13.74 -1.67
N ALA A 68 -2.33 12.95 -0.60
CA ALA A 68 -1.83 11.57 -0.70
C ALA A 68 -2.92 10.62 -1.23
N ALA A 69 -4.17 10.80 -0.76
CA ALA A 69 -5.33 10.06 -1.26
C ALA A 69 -5.51 10.22 -2.78
N ARG A 70 -5.33 11.45 -3.30
CA ARG A 70 -5.49 11.74 -4.74
C ARG A 70 -4.39 11.14 -5.62
N ARG A 71 -3.18 10.90 -5.08
CA ARG A 71 -2.10 10.24 -5.83
C ARG A 71 -2.34 8.74 -6.00
N LEU A 72 -2.94 8.08 -5.02
CA LEU A 72 -3.30 6.66 -5.10
C LEU A 72 -4.45 6.40 -6.10
N ALA A 73 -5.41 7.32 -6.18
CA ALA A 73 -6.53 7.22 -7.14
C ALA A 73 -6.09 7.29 -8.62
N VAL A 74 -4.97 7.94 -8.92
CA VAL A 74 -4.43 8.04 -10.30
C VAL A 74 -3.75 6.73 -10.75
N THR A 75 -3.34 5.87 -9.81
CA THR A 75 -2.67 4.58 -10.09
C THR A 75 -3.60 3.38 -10.23
N ALA A 76 -4.88 3.50 -9.83
CA ALA A 76 -5.88 2.48 -10.12
C ALA A 76 -6.42 2.72 -11.55
N PRO A 77 -6.38 1.72 -12.46
CA PRO A 77 -7.11 1.87 -13.70
C PRO A 77 -8.59 2.00 -13.36
N ALA A 78 -9.27 2.95 -14.00
CA ALA A 78 -10.71 3.09 -13.93
C ALA A 78 -11.34 1.74 -14.26
N ALA A 79 -12.03 1.15 -13.29
CA ALA A 79 -12.88 -0.01 -13.54
C ALA A 79 -13.95 0.43 -14.55
N GLY A 80 -13.97 -0.24 -15.70
CA GLY A 80 -15.07 -0.18 -16.66
C GLY A 80 -16.23 -1.06 -16.22
#